data_AF-A0A4Q8ANQ6-F1
#
_entry.id   AF-A0A4Q8ANQ6-F1
#
_cell.length_a   1.000
_cell.length_b   1.000
_cell.length_c   1.000
_cell.angle_alpha   90.00
_cell.angle_beta   90.00
_cell.angle_gamma   90.00
#
_symmetry.space_group_name_H-M   'P 1'
#
loop_
_entity.id
_entity.type
_entity.pdbx_description
1 polymer ?
#
loop_
_entity_poly.entity_id
_entity_poly.type
_entity_poly.pdbx_seq_one_letter_code
_entity_poly.pdbx_strand_id
1 'polypeptide(L)' 'MSTHDEHSGEHHAERHDAANGAGASADDALLPRLRVIEDQPLAQRADAYVQLHDEMRDRLEGGDAPRTQGH' A
#
# COMPACT_ATOMS: atom_id res chain seq x y z
N MET A 1 -41.40 25.94 -17.02
CA MET A 1 -40.47 25.03 -17.71
C MET A 1 -39.06 25.41 -17.31
N SER A 2 -38.60 24.89 -16.17
CA SER A 2 -37.21 25.06 -15.74
C SER A 2 -36.37 23.98 -16.40
N THR A 3 -35.36 24.39 -17.15
CA THR A 3 -34.37 23.52 -17.77
C THR A 3 -33.57 22.82 -16.68
N HIS A 4 -33.87 21.55 -16.49
CA HIS A 4 -32.98 20.62 -15.79
C HIS A 4 -31.79 20.38 -16.74
N ASP A 5 -30.75 21.19 -16.61
CA ASP A 5 -29.52 21.03 -17.40
C ASP A 5 -28.71 19.88 -16.81
N GLU A 6 -28.66 18.80 -17.57
CA GLU A 6 -28.15 17.47 -17.26
C GLU A 6 -26.61 17.39 -17.37
N HIS A 7 -25.86 18.02 -16.47
CA HIS A 7 -24.38 17.88 -16.49
C HIS A 7 -23.74 17.50 -15.15
N SER A 8 -24.46 16.72 -14.33
CA SER A 8 -23.84 15.92 -13.27
C SER A 8 -23.55 14.51 -13.81
N GLY A 9 -22.42 14.34 -14.51
CA GLY A 9 -22.11 13.02 -15.10
C GLY A 9 -20.65 12.66 -15.34
N GLU A 10 -19.68 13.58 -15.25
CA GLU A 10 -18.35 13.30 -15.83
C GLU A 10 -17.16 13.79 -14.98
N HIS A 11 -17.22 13.70 -13.64
CA HIS A 11 -16.08 14.05 -12.78
C HIS A 11 -15.70 12.94 -11.78
N HIS A 12 -16.18 11.70 -11.97
CA HIS A 12 -15.98 10.60 -11.01
C HIS A 12 -14.83 9.64 -11.37
N ALA A 13 -14.23 9.71 -12.57
CA ALA A 13 -13.30 8.66 -13.00
C ALA A 13 -11.82 8.84 -12.56
N GLU A 14 -11.41 10.02 -12.07
CA GLU A 14 -9.96 10.34 -11.98
C GLU A 14 -9.49 10.84 -10.61
N ARG A 15 -10.02 10.28 -9.52
CA ARG A 15 -9.51 10.55 -8.15
C ARG A 15 -9.10 9.29 -7.36
N HIS A 16 -8.99 8.14 -8.01
CA HIS A 16 -8.59 6.89 -7.35
C HIS A 16 -7.10 6.51 -7.51
N ASP A 17 -6.35 7.20 -8.37
CA ASP A 17 -4.96 6.82 -8.67
C ASP A 17 -3.94 7.35 -7.63
N ALA A 18 -4.18 8.54 -7.07
CA ALA A 18 -3.18 9.23 -6.22
C ALA A 18 -2.95 8.58 -4.85
N ALA A 19 -3.89 7.76 -4.33
CA ALA A 19 -3.72 7.05 -3.06
C ALA A 19 -3.16 5.62 -3.22
N ASN A 20 -3.33 5.02 -4.41
CA ASN A 20 -2.88 3.64 -4.69
C ASN A 20 -1.39 3.57 -5.07
N GLY A 21 -0.82 4.64 -5.62
CA GLY A 21 0.60 4.70 -6.01
C GLY A 21 1.60 4.56 -4.85
N ALA A 22 1.18 4.86 -3.62
CA ALA A 22 2.01 4.65 -2.42
C ALA A 22 2.16 3.16 -2.05
N GLY A 23 1.15 2.34 -2.33
CA GLY A 23 1.21 0.89 -2.15
C GLY A 23 2.07 0.22 -3.23
N ALA A 24 1.85 0.60 -4.49
CA ALA A 24 2.61 0.05 -5.63
C ALA A 24 4.13 0.18 -5.47
N SER A 25 4.61 1.31 -4.92
CA SER A 25 6.05 1.53 -4.69
C SER A 25 6.64 0.66 -3.57
N ALA A 26 5.82 0.26 -2.59
CA ALA A 26 6.24 -0.60 -1.49
C ALA A 26 6.26 -2.08 -1.91
N ASP A 27 5.24 -2.51 -2.67
CA ASP A 27 5.18 -3.84 -3.28
C ASP A 27 6.33 -4.08 -4.26
N ASP A 28 6.67 -3.08 -5.09
CA ASP A 28 7.81 -3.14 -6.00
C ASP A 28 9.17 -3.27 -5.28
N ALA A 29 9.27 -2.78 -4.04
CA ALA A 29 10.48 -2.89 -3.22
C ALA A 29 10.58 -4.21 -2.42
N LEU A 30 9.47 -4.95 -2.28
CA LEU A 30 9.43 -6.20 -1.53
C LEU A 30 10.09 -7.36 -2.28
N LEU A 31 9.80 -7.50 -3.58
CA LEU A 31 10.31 -8.58 -4.41
C LEU A 31 11.86 -8.62 -4.50
N PRO A 32 12.57 -7.48 -4.68
CA PRO A 32 14.03 -7.46 -4.63
C PRO A 32 14.60 -7.91 -3.28
N ARG A 33 13.97 -7.51 -2.17
CA ARG A 33 14.37 -7.91 -0.81
C ARG A 33 14.18 -9.41 -0.57
N LEU A 34 13.04 -9.94 -0.99
CA LEU A 34 12.75 -11.37 -0.89
C LEU A 34 13.82 -12.21 -1.60
N ARG A 35 14.23 -11.79 -2.80
CA ARG A 35 15.27 -12.47 -3.57
C ARG A 35 16.62 -12.52 -2.86
N VAL A 36 17.01 -11.43 -2.18
CA VAL A 36 18.23 -11.40 -1.36
C VAL A 36 18.16 -12.36 -0.17
N ILE A 37 16.97 -12.57 0.41
CA ILE A 37 16.78 -13.55 1.49
C ILE A 37 16.88 -14.98 0.96
N GLU A 38 16.29 -15.26 -0.20
CA GLU A 38 16.31 -16.58 -0.80
C GLU A 38 17.71 -17.05 -1.23
N ASP A 39 18.59 -16.12 -1.59
CA ASP A 39 19.98 -16.41 -1.92
C ASP A 39 20.85 -16.73 -0.68
N GLN A 40 20.33 -16.54 0.55
CA GLN A 40 21.06 -16.85 1.79
C GLN A 40 21.01 -18.34 2.14
N PRO A 41 22.00 -18.85 2.91
CA PRO A 41 21.96 -20.21 3.45
C PRO A 41 20.69 -20.49 4.25
N LEU A 42 20.17 -21.72 4.17
CA LEU A 42 18.91 -22.11 4.80
C LEU A 42 18.82 -21.76 6.30
N ALA A 43 19.94 -21.91 7.03
CA ALA A 43 20.02 -21.60 8.45
C ALA A 43 19.76 -20.12 8.77
N GLN A 44 20.01 -19.20 7.84
CA GLN A 44 19.85 -17.75 8.02
C GLN A 44 18.52 -17.21 7.49
N ARG A 45 17.86 -17.96 6.60
CA ARG A 45 16.60 -17.54 5.96
C ARG A 45 15.50 -17.30 6.97
N ALA A 46 15.37 -18.16 7.98
CA ALA A 46 14.31 -18.05 8.98
C ALA A 46 14.39 -16.71 9.74
N ASP A 47 15.55 -16.36 10.28
CA ASP A 47 15.77 -15.10 10.99
C ASP A 47 15.56 -13.87 10.09
N ALA A 48 15.96 -13.96 8.81
CA ALA A 48 15.76 -12.88 7.85
C ALA A 48 14.27 -12.68 7.49
N TYR A 49 13.50 -13.76 7.38
CA TYR A 49 12.05 -13.69 7.16
C TYR A 49 11.31 -13.10 8.36
N VAL A 50 11.71 -13.46 9.58
CA VAL A 50 11.11 -12.88 10.80
C VAL A 50 11.30 -11.36 10.80
N GLN A 51 12.53 -10.88 10.53
CA GLN A 51 12.81 -9.45 10.46
C GLN A 51 12.00 -8.74 9.37
N LEU A 52 11.88 -9.33 8.18
CA LEU A 52 11.07 -8.77 7.10
C LEU A 52 9.59 -8.70 7.49
N HIS A 53 9.07 -9.75 8.12
CA HIS A 53 7.69 -9.80 8.57
C HIS A 53 7.40 -8.75 9.65
N ASP A 54 8.29 -8.58 10.63
CA ASP A 54 8.17 -7.55 11.66
C ASP A 54 8.18 -6.14 11.04
N GLU A 55 9.05 -5.89 10.06
CA GLU A 55 9.07 -4.61 9.32
C GLU A 55 7.76 -4.36 8.57
N MET A 56 7.20 -5.38 7.92
CA MET A 56 5.90 -5.27 7.25
C MET A 56 4.78 -5.01 8.25
N ARG A 57 4.79 -5.70 9.39
CA ARG A 57 3.81 -5.50 10.46
C ARG A 57 3.86 -4.06 10.98
N ASP A 58 5.04 -3.56 11.33
CA ASP A 58 5.21 -2.19 11.83
C ASP A 58 4.77 -1.14 10.80
N ARG A 59 5.01 -1.38 9.51
CA ARG A 59 4.53 -0.49 8.43
C ARG A 59 3.01 -0.50 8.30
N LEU A 60 2.38 -1.66 8.41
CA LEU A 60 0.93 -1.79 8.37
C LEU A 60 0.31 -1.18 9.63
N GLU A 61 0.85 -1.46 10.81
CA GLU A 61 0.39 -0.88 12.09
C GLU A 61 0.63 0.63 12.17
N GLY A 62 1.71 1.14 11.56
CA GLY A 62 2.04 2.57 11.51
C GLY A 62 1.35 3.35 10.39
N GLY A 63 0.97 2.68 9.29
CA GLY A 63 0.25 3.25 8.14
C GLY A 63 -1.27 3.11 8.24
N ASP A 64 -1.74 2.05 8.91
CA ASP A 64 -3.14 1.77 9.29
C ASP A 64 -3.41 2.24 10.73
N ALA A 65 -2.80 3.35 11.15
CA ALA A 65 -3.47 4.17 12.14
C ALA A 65 -4.53 4.95 11.34
N PRO A 66 -5.81 4.52 11.31
CA PRO A 66 -6.83 5.38 10.77
C PRO A 66 -6.66 6.70 11.48
N ARG A 67 -6.60 7.76 10.68
CA ARG A 67 -6.91 9.10 11.12
C ARG A 67 -8.29 8.97 11.78
N THR A 68 -8.31 8.69 13.07
CA THR A 68 -9.43 8.92 13.96
C THR A 68 -9.52 10.44 14.09
N GLN A 69 -9.75 11.09 12.94
CA GLN A 69 -10.25 12.43 12.85
C GLN A 69 -11.69 12.28 13.29
N GLY A 70 -11.90 12.42 14.59
CA GLY A 70 -13.21 12.67 15.13
C GLY A 70 -13.84 13.82 14.34
N HIS A 71 -15.07 13.59 13.90
CA HIS A 71 -16.12 14.59 13.89
C HIS A 71 -17.50 13.93 13.87
#